data_AF-H0JPU9-F1
#
_entry.id   AF-H0JPU9-F1
#
_cell.length_a   1.000
_cell.length_b   1.000
_cell.length_c   1.000
_cell.angle_alpha   90.00
_cell.angle_beta   90.00
_cell.angle_gamma   90.00
#
_symmetry.space_group_name_H-M   'P 1'
#
loop_
_entity.id
_entity.type
_entity.pdbx_description
1 polymer ?
#
loop_
_entity_poly.entity_id
_entity_poly.type
_entity_poly.pdbx_seq_one_letter_code
_entity_poly.pdbx_strand_id
1 'polypeptide(L)'
;MEIGSISRTYDGRVALRFERSFPHPPEKVWRVLTDPQHLRAWFPADVEFALTPGATLEFRSTQEQTRRFGLPEGHTSMGSVLTVRPARILEYLWDTDVLHWELTPDGSGGCWLTLTHTTDDEEDALAHGAAWHAGFEVVEAQLEERPVDWSIWDRAAELSTHYQGSSG
;
A
#
# COMPACT_ATOMS: atom_id res chain seq x y z
N MET A 1 -0.10 8.63 -16.17
CA MET A 1 -0.20 7.55 -15.18
C MET A 1 1.14 7.49 -14.48
N GLU A 2 1.25 8.06 -13.28
CA GLU A 2 2.52 8.14 -12.56
C GLU A 2 2.84 6.77 -11.96
N ILE A 3 3.64 5.98 -12.68
CA ILE A 3 4.35 4.82 -12.12
C ILE A 3 5.19 5.33 -10.95
N GLY A 4 5.15 4.65 -9.80
CA GLY A 4 5.87 5.10 -8.61
C GLY A 4 7.35 5.34 -8.90
N SER A 5 8.01 6.18 -8.10
CA SER A 5 9.44 6.45 -8.21
C SER A 5 10.23 5.56 -7.27
N ILE A 6 11.43 5.13 -7.69
CA ILE A 6 12.36 4.39 -6.84
C ILE A 6 13.55 5.28 -6.52
N SER A 7 13.98 5.27 -5.26
CA SER A 7 15.16 5.98 -4.79
C SER A 7 15.91 5.14 -3.77
N ARG A 8 17.19 5.45 -3.53
CA ARG A 8 17.97 4.83 -2.45
C ARG A 8 17.94 5.70 -1.22
N THR A 9 17.70 5.10 -0.07
CA THR A 9 17.78 5.76 1.23
C THR A 9 19.25 5.91 1.65
N TYR A 10 19.52 6.79 2.63
CA TYR A 10 20.88 7.05 3.10
C TYR A 10 21.55 5.81 3.73
N ASP A 11 20.77 4.93 4.34
CA ASP A 11 21.20 3.65 4.92
C ASP A 11 21.33 2.51 3.89
N GLY A 12 21.12 2.80 2.60
CA GLY A 12 21.35 1.86 1.50
C GLY A 12 20.16 0.98 1.13
N ARG A 13 19.00 1.19 1.74
CA ARG A 13 17.73 0.52 1.41
C ARG A 13 17.10 1.17 0.17
N VAL A 14 16.05 0.55 -0.35
CA VAL A 14 15.31 1.02 -1.53
C VAL A 14 13.96 1.58 -1.09
N ALA A 15 13.63 2.80 -1.52
CA ALA A 15 12.36 3.46 -1.25
C ALA A 15 11.55 3.62 -2.53
N LEU A 16 10.42 2.92 -2.58
CA LEU A 16 9.37 3.05 -3.58
C LEU A 16 8.35 4.09 -3.13
N ARG A 17 8.19 5.17 -3.89
CA ARG A 17 7.31 6.30 -3.57
C ARG A 17 6.19 6.44 -4.59
N PHE A 18 4.95 6.54 -4.10
CA PHE A 18 3.77 6.92 -4.86
C PHE A 18 3.17 8.21 -4.35
N GLU A 19 2.71 9.05 -5.26
CA GLU A 19 1.93 10.25 -4.97
C GLU A 19 0.62 10.19 -5.76
N ARG A 20 -0.50 10.43 -5.07
CA ARG A 20 -1.85 10.39 -5.65
C ARG A 20 -2.67 11.54 -5.11
N SER A 21 -3.38 12.25 -5.98
CA SER A 21 -4.38 13.22 -5.55
C SER A 21 -5.74 12.53 -5.47
N PHE A 22 -6.49 12.85 -4.42
CA PHE A 22 -7.88 12.40 -4.26
C PHE A 22 -8.78 13.63 -4.04
N PRO A 23 -9.92 13.73 -4.76
CA PRO A 23 -10.90 14.81 -4.56
C PRO A 23 -11.78 14.55 -3.32
N HIS A 24 -11.16 14.07 -2.24
CA HIS A 24 -11.82 13.68 -1.01
C HIS A 24 -11.02 14.18 0.20
N PRO A 25 -11.69 14.51 1.32
CA PRO A 25 -11.00 14.96 2.52
C PRO A 25 -10.11 13.84 3.08
N PRO A 26 -8.96 14.17 3.71
CA PRO A 26 -8.04 13.20 4.30
C PRO A 26 -8.73 12.18 5.22
N GLU A 27 -9.78 12.59 5.93
CA GLU A 27 -10.51 11.74 6.86
C GLU A 27 -11.27 10.61 6.14
N LYS A 28 -11.75 10.86 4.90
CA LYS A 28 -12.39 9.82 4.08
C LYS A 28 -11.34 8.84 3.55
N VAL A 29 -10.22 9.36 3.03
CA VAL A 29 -9.12 8.52 2.51
C VAL A 29 -8.50 7.69 3.62
N TRP A 30 -8.28 8.27 4.80
CA TRP A 30 -7.77 7.58 5.99
C TRP A 30 -8.61 6.36 6.38
N ARG A 31 -9.94 6.45 6.28
CA ARG A 31 -10.82 5.31 6.58
C ARG A 31 -10.57 4.16 5.62
N VAL A 32 -10.44 4.43 4.32
CA VAL A 32 -10.12 3.39 3.32
C VAL A 32 -8.74 2.75 3.56
N LEU A 33 -7.81 3.51 4.13
CA LEU A 33 -6.46 3.05 4.46
C LEU A 33 -6.34 2.30 5.80
N THR A 34 -7.32 2.38 6.69
CA THR A 34 -7.18 1.86 8.07
C THR A 34 -8.29 0.94 8.51
N ASP A 35 -9.47 1.03 7.90
CA ASP A 35 -10.61 0.17 8.22
C ASP A 35 -10.45 -1.21 7.57
N PRO A 36 -10.47 -2.31 8.36
CA PRO A 36 -10.33 -3.67 7.85
C PRO A 36 -11.32 -4.02 6.74
N GLN A 37 -12.54 -3.45 6.75
CA GLN A 37 -13.53 -3.73 5.72
C GLN A 37 -13.11 -3.20 4.35
N HIS A 38 -12.46 -2.04 4.33
CA HIS A 38 -11.98 -1.40 3.11
C HIS A 38 -10.65 -2.01 2.66
N LEU A 39 -9.74 -2.29 3.61
CA LEU A 39 -8.42 -2.88 3.37
C LEU A 39 -8.49 -4.24 2.68
N ARG A 40 -9.40 -5.12 3.10
CA ARG A 40 -9.59 -6.45 2.49
C ARG A 40 -9.83 -6.42 0.99
N ALA A 41 -10.34 -5.30 0.48
CA ALA A 41 -10.64 -5.14 -0.93
C ALA A 41 -9.44 -4.65 -1.76
N TRP A 42 -8.31 -4.20 -1.17
CA TRP A 42 -7.18 -3.69 -1.98
C TRP A 42 -5.79 -3.99 -1.41
N PHE A 43 -5.67 -4.18 -0.10
CA PHE A 43 -4.40 -4.39 0.58
C PHE A 43 -3.90 -5.83 0.36
N PRO A 44 -2.59 -6.04 0.14
CA PRO A 44 -2.05 -7.36 -0.21
C PRO A 44 -2.04 -8.38 0.94
N ALA A 45 -2.65 -8.08 2.10
CA ALA A 45 -2.77 -8.99 3.23
C ALA A 45 -4.05 -8.72 4.05
N ASP A 46 -4.49 -9.71 4.82
CA ASP A 46 -5.50 -9.51 5.85
C ASP A 46 -4.83 -8.96 7.12
N VAL A 47 -5.10 -7.69 7.42
CA VAL A 47 -4.55 -6.97 8.57
C VAL A 47 -5.63 -6.17 9.30
N GLU A 48 -5.50 -6.07 10.62
CA GLU A 48 -6.27 -5.15 11.46
C GLU A 48 -5.31 -4.16 12.12
N PHE A 49 -5.39 -2.89 11.72
CA PHE A 49 -4.51 -1.87 12.30
C PHE A 49 -5.00 -1.43 13.68
N ALA A 50 -4.31 -1.90 14.71
CA ALA A 50 -4.39 -1.29 16.03
C ALA A 50 -3.65 0.06 15.97
N LEU A 51 -4.38 1.17 15.73
CA LEU A 51 -3.85 2.53 15.52
C LEU A 51 -3.22 3.17 16.78
N THR A 52 -2.34 2.44 17.45
CA THR A 52 -1.59 2.83 18.64
C THR A 52 -0.11 2.56 18.36
N PRO A 53 0.79 3.56 18.48
CA PRO A 53 2.23 3.33 18.36
C PRO A 53 2.72 2.21 19.29
N GLY A 54 3.55 1.32 18.77
CA GLY A 54 4.06 0.13 19.44
C GLY A 54 3.14 -1.08 19.40
N ALA A 55 1.91 -0.97 18.87
CA ALA A 55 1.02 -2.11 18.72
C ALA A 55 1.57 -3.10 17.69
N THR A 56 1.52 -4.39 18.01
CA THR A 56 1.86 -5.48 17.09
C THR A 56 0.81 -5.60 15.99
N LEU A 57 1.27 -5.84 14.77
CA LEU A 57 0.45 -6.13 13.60
C LEU A 57 0.73 -7.55 13.12
N GLU A 58 -0.35 -8.24 12.72
CA GLU A 58 -0.28 -9.53 12.04
C GLU A 58 -0.80 -9.35 10.61
N PHE A 59 0.03 -9.67 9.63
CA PHE A 59 -0.32 -9.63 8.21
C PHE A 59 -0.50 -11.07 7.72
N ARG A 60 -1.75 -11.49 7.57
CA ARG A 60 -2.04 -12.86 7.11
C ARG A 60 -2.14 -12.86 5.59
N SER A 61 -1.47 -13.81 4.95
CA SER A 61 -1.58 -13.98 3.51
C SER A 61 -3.00 -14.33 3.10
N THR A 62 -3.48 -13.66 2.05
CA THR A 62 -4.78 -13.99 1.46
C THR A 62 -4.73 -15.36 0.76
N GLN A 63 -5.89 -15.98 0.51
CA GLN A 63 -5.96 -17.23 -0.27
C GLN A 63 -5.35 -17.06 -1.67
N GLU A 64 -5.55 -15.90 -2.27
CA GLU A 64 -5.03 -15.58 -3.59
C GLU A 64 -3.50 -15.40 -3.59
N GLN A 65 -2.92 -14.76 -2.57
CA GLN A 65 -1.46 -14.75 -2.38
C GLN A 65 -0.90 -16.16 -2.19
N THR A 66 -1.55 -16.94 -1.32
CA THR A 66 -1.15 -18.32 -1.00
C THR A 66 -1.09 -19.16 -2.28
N ARG A 67 -2.12 -19.06 -3.13
CA ARG A 67 -2.17 -19.73 -4.43
C ARG A 67 -1.10 -19.23 -5.40
N ARG A 68 -0.96 -17.91 -5.57
CA ARG A 68 -0.07 -17.32 -6.59
C ARG A 68 1.41 -17.51 -6.28
N PHE A 69 1.79 -17.39 -5.01
CA PHE A 69 3.18 -17.44 -4.58
C PHE A 69 3.56 -18.77 -3.91
N GLY A 70 2.63 -19.72 -3.81
CA GLY A 70 2.90 -21.03 -3.20
C GLY A 70 3.22 -20.95 -1.71
N LEU A 71 2.65 -19.97 -1.00
CA LEU A 71 2.89 -19.81 0.44
C LEU A 71 2.19 -20.93 1.22
N PRO A 72 2.69 -21.28 2.42
CA PRO A 72 1.97 -22.17 3.33
C PRO A 72 0.60 -21.60 3.70
N GLU A 73 -0.39 -22.49 3.89
CA GLU A 73 -1.71 -22.09 4.40
C GLU A 73 -1.56 -21.43 5.77
N GLY A 74 -2.15 -20.24 5.94
CA GLY A 74 -2.04 -19.46 7.18
C GLY A 74 -0.69 -18.76 7.36
N HIS A 75 0.13 -18.62 6.30
CA HIS A 75 1.34 -17.80 6.36
C HIS A 75 1.02 -16.41 6.92
N THR A 76 1.80 -16.00 7.92
CA THR A 76 1.62 -14.74 8.64
C THR A 76 2.97 -14.07 8.80
N SER A 77 3.02 -12.80 8.41
CA SER A 77 4.14 -11.88 8.67
C SER A 77 3.81 -10.99 9.86
N MET A 78 4.86 -10.50 10.52
CA MET A 78 4.70 -9.70 11.74
C MET A 78 5.11 -8.26 11.49
N GLY A 79 4.56 -7.35 12.27
CA GLY A 79 4.95 -5.96 12.21
C GLY A 79 4.60 -5.20 13.47
N SER A 80 4.84 -3.90 13.44
CA SER A 80 4.43 -3.02 14.53
C SER A 80 4.18 -1.61 14.03
N VAL A 81 3.19 -0.95 14.62
CA VAL A 81 2.91 0.46 14.35
C VAL A 81 4.04 1.33 14.92
N LEU A 82 4.61 2.18 14.08
CA LEU A 82 5.67 3.11 14.46
C LEU A 82 5.08 4.48 14.82
N THR A 83 4.28 5.04 13.91
CA THR A 83 3.71 6.39 14.04
C THR A 83 2.24 6.41 13.63
N VAL A 84 1.42 7.09 14.43
CA VAL A 84 0.03 7.40 14.08
C VAL A 84 -0.24 8.88 14.32
N ARG A 85 -0.71 9.57 13.29
CA ARG A 85 -1.37 10.88 13.34
C ARG A 85 -2.66 10.75 12.53
N PRO A 86 -3.82 10.65 13.18
CA PRO A 86 -5.09 10.39 12.50
C PRO A 86 -5.32 11.34 11.32
N ALA A 87 -5.76 10.78 10.19
CA ALA A 87 -5.98 11.47 8.92
C ALA A 87 -4.77 12.24 8.37
N ARG A 88 -3.54 11.90 8.79
CA ARG A 88 -2.30 12.57 8.37
C ARG A 88 -1.13 11.63 8.16
N ILE A 89 -0.77 10.79 9.14
CA ILE A 89 0.41 9.91 9.05
C ILE A 89 0.08 8.54 9.65
N LEU A 90 0.34 7.49 8.89
CA LEU A 90 0.39 6.12 9.38
C LEU A 90 1.74 5.52 8.96
N GLU A 91 2.50 5.04 9.93
CA GLU A 91 3.78 4.38 9.69
C GLU A 91 3.85 3.08 10.46
N TYR A 92 4.28 2.01 9.81
CA TYR A 92 4.42 0.70 10.43
C TYR A 92 5.52 -0.14 9.77
N LEU A 93 6.00 -1.11 10.54
CA LEU A 93 6.81 -2.21 10.04
C LEU A 93 5.93 -3.31 9.49
N TRP A 94 6.38 -3.92 8.40
CA TRP A 94 5.91 -5.20 7.90
C TRP A 94 7.15 -6.06 7.62
N ASP A 95 7.39 -7.04 8.47
CA ASP A 95 8.67 -7.75 8.60
C ASP A 95 9.83 -6.76 8.76
N THR A 96 10.73 -6.64 7.77
CA THR A 96 11.82 -5.66 7.76
C THR A 96 11.45 -4.37 7.04
N ASP A 97 10.36 -4.37 6.27
CA ASP A 97 9.96 -3.24 5.44
C ASP A 97 9.29 -2.15 6.28
N VAL A 98 9.45 -0.90 5.84
CA VAL A 98 8.80 0.27 6.45
C VAL A 98 7.81 0.84 5.46
N LEU A 99 6.54 0.94 5.88
CA LEU A 99 5.50 1.60 5.12
C LEU A 99 5.14 2.91 5.79
N HIS A 100 5.34 4.02 5.07
CA HIS A 100 5.02 5.36 5.50
C HIS A 100 3.94 5.96 4.60
N TRP A 101 2.77 6.21 5.19
CA TRP A 101 1.61 6.81 4.55
C TRP A 101 1.42 8.23 5.05
N GLU A 102 1.35 9.20 4.15
CA GLU A 102 1.10 10.61 4.47
C GLU A 102 -0.10 11.15 3.68
N LEU A 103 -1.00 11.84 4.38
CA LEU A 103 -2.15 12.55 3.83
C LEU A 103 -2.02 14.05 4.10
N THR A 104 -1.92 14.83 3.04
CA THR A 104 -1.80 16.29 3.11
C THR A 104 -2.99 16.96 2.42
N PRO A 105 -3.78 17.80 3.12
CA PRO A 105 -4.89 18.53 2.50
C PRO A 105 -4.40 19.40 1.33
N ASP A 106 -5.15 19.44 0.23
CA ASP A 106 -4.79 20.25 -0.95
C ASP A 106 -5.32 21.70 -0.90
N GLY A 107 -6.07 22.04 0.14
CA GLY A 107 -6.68 23.36 0.33
C GLY A 107 -7.99 23.61 -0.45
N SER A 108 -8.43 22.67 -1.28
CA SER A 108 -9.65 22.73 -2.08
C SER A 108 -10.75 21.75 -1.63
N GLY A 109 -10.48 20.99 -0.56
CA GLY A 109 -11.38 19.95 -0.03
C GLY A 109 -10.94 18.53 -0.36
N GLY A 110 -9.88 18.36 -1.16
CA GLY A 110 -9.20 17.11 -1.43
C GLY A 110 -7.92 16.92 -0.61
N CYS A 111 -7.15 15.90 -0.96
CA CYS A 111 -5.85 15.64 -0.36
C CYS A 111 -4.88 14.92 -1.30
N TRP A 112 -3.60 15.07 -1.00
CA TRP A 112 -2.52 14.27 -1.55
C TRP A 112 -2.21 13.10 -0.61
N LEU A 113 -2.20 11.90 -1.16
CA LEU A 113 -1.68 10.69 -0.54
C LEU A 113 -0.27 10.44 -1.03
N THR A 114 0.66 10.29 -0.11
CA THR A 114 2.00 9.76 -0.36
C THR A 114 2.12 8.39 0.31
N LEU A 115 2.56 7.39 -0.45
CA LEU A 115 3.08 6.13 0.10
C LEU A 115 4.58 6.09 -0.15
N THR A 116 5.36 5.83 0.89
CA THR A 116 6.76 5.42 0.78
C THR A 116 6.91 4.02 1.36
N HIS A 117 7.26 3.05 0.53
CA HIS A 117 7.56 1.68 0.93
C HIS A 117 9.07 1.46 0.86
N THR A 118 9.71 1.24 1.99
CA THR A 118 11.16 1.01 2.09
C THR A 118 11.45 -0.47 2.29
N THR A 119 12.16 -1.06 1.32
CA THR A 119 12.54 -2.48 1.24
C THR A 119 14.05 -2.63 1.17
N ASP A 120 14.56 -3.85 1.37
CA ASP A 120 15.99 -4.12 1.29
C ASP A 120 16.50 -4.32 -0.15
N ASP A 121 15.64 -4.81 -1.06
CA ASP A 121 15.97 -5.09 -2.46
C ASP A 121 15.15 -4.24 -3.45
N GLU A 122 15.75 -3.93 -4.60
CA GLU A 122 15.15 -3.13 -5.69
C GLU A 122 14.17 -3.96 -6.53
N GLU A 123 14.42 -5.26 -6.70
CA GLU A 123 13.52 -6.19 -7.37
C GLU A 123 12.21 -6.33 -6.59
N ASP A 124 12.29 -6.42 -5.26
CA ASP A 124 11.13 -6.43 -4.38
C ASP A 124 10.35 -5.10 -4.49
N ALA A 125 11.04 -3.95 -4.48
CA ALA A 125 10.41 -2.64 -4.66
C ALA A 125 9.64 -2.54 -5.99
N LEU A 126 10.20 -3.05 -7.09
CA LEU A 126 9.53 -3.06 -8.39
C LEU A 126 8.30 -3.98 -8.40
N ALA A 127 8.40 -5.17 -7.82
CA ALA A 127 7.28 -6.10 -7.69
C ALA A 127 6.13 -5.50 -6.86
N HIS A 128 6.46 -4.85 -5.75
CA HIS A 128 5.50 -4.13 -4.92
C HIS A 128 4.85 -2.96 -5.66
N GLY A 129 5.57 -2.28 -6.56
CA GLY A 129 5.04 -1.14 -7.32
C GLY A 129 3.79 -1.46 -8.13
N ALA A 130 3.75 -2.62 -8.77
CA ALA A 130 2.58 -3.04 -9.53
C ALA A 130 1.37 -3.35 -8.62
N ALA A 131 1.60 -4.02 -7.49
CA ALA A 131 0.58 -4.33 -6.51
C ALA A 131 -0.01 -3.06 -5.87
N TRP A 132 0.84 -2.12 -5.45
CA TRP A 132 0.36 -0.84 -4.88
C TRP A 132 -0.43 -0.03 -5.89
N HIS A 133 0.01 0.00 -7.15
CA HIS A 133 -0.71 0.70 -8.21
C HIS A 133 -2.12 0.11 -8.40
N ALA A 134 -2.24 -1.21 -8.55
CA ALA A 134 -3.55 -1.86 -8.66
C ALA A 134 -4.41 -1.60 -7.41
N GLY A 135 -3.80 -1.61 -6.22
CA GLY A 135 -4.47 -1.25 -4.97
C GLY A 135 -5.02 0.18 -4.98
N PHE A 136 -4.26 1.16 -5.48
CA PHE A 136 -4.73 2.55 -5.59
C PHE A 136 -5.91 2.73 -6.54
N GLU A 137 -5.97 1.97 -7.63
CA GLU A 137 -7.15 1.98 -8.53
C GLU A 137 -8.41 1.51 -7.79
N VAL A 138 -8.28 0.56 -6.85
CA VAL A 138 -9.40 0.13 -5.99
C VAL A 138 -9.71 1.15 -4.90
N VAL A 139 -8.71 1.78 -4.29
CA VAL A 139 -8.92 2.88 -3.33
C VAL A 139 -9.73 3.99 -3.99
N GLU A 140 -9.36 4.39 -5.21
CA GLU A 140 -10.10 5.38 -5.99
C GLU A 140 -11.55 4.92 -6.25
N ALA A 141 -11.74 3.68 -6.70
CA ALA A 141 -13.08 3.12 -6.91
C ALA A 141 -13.93 3.13 -5.64
N GLN A 142 -13.38 2.73 -4.49
CA GLN A 142 -14.09 2.77 -3.20
C GLN A 142 -14.47 4.20 -2.78
N LEU A 143 -13.56 5.16 -3.00
CA LEU A 143 -13.80 6.56 -2.67
C LEU A 143 -14.90 7.19 -3.54
N GLU A 144 -15.01 6.75 -4.79
CA GLU A 144 -16.02 7.16 -5.77
C GLU A 144 -17.29 6.27 -5.74
N GLU A 145 -17.37 5.30 -4.83
CA GLU A 145 -18.48 4.34 -4.70
C GLU A 145 -18.73 3.55 -6.00
N ARG A 146 -17.68 3.30 -6.78
CA ARG A 146 -17.70 2.45 -7.96
C ARG A 146 -17.45 0.99 -7.61
N PRO A 147 -18.18 0.04 -8.21
CA PRO A 147 -17.89 -1.37 -8.04
C PRO A 147 -16.55 -1.74 -8.68
N VAL A 148 -15.84 -2.66 -8.03
CA VAL A 148 -14.65 -3.33 -8.57
C VAL A 148 -15.04 -4.77 -8.88
N ASP A 149 -15.17 -5.07 -10.18
CA ASP A 149 -15.55 -6.38 -10.72
C ASP A 149 -14.38 -7.11 -11.39
N TRP A 150 -13.17 -6.60 -11.18
CA TRP A 150 -11.92 -7.12 -11.73
C TRP A 150 -10.95 -7.56 -10.63
N SER A 151 -10.01 -8.42 -11.01
CA SER A 151 -9.00 -8.98 -10.11
C SER A 151 -7.82 -8.02 -9.96
N ILE A 152 -7.58 -7.54 -8.74
CA ILE A 152 -6.42 -6.67 -8.41
C ILE A 152 -5.10 -7.35 -8.74
N TRP A 153 -5.04 -8.66 -8.56
CA TRP A 153 -3.84 -9.42 -8.83
C TRP A 153 -3.56 -9.56 -10.33
N ASP A 154 -4.60 -9.73 -11.14
CA ASP A 154 -4.44 -9.79 -12.60
C ASP A 154 -4.07 -8.40 -13.11
N ARG A 155 -4.67 -7.35 -12.54
CA ARG A 155 -4.30 -5.97 -12.80
C ARG A 155 -2.86 -5.65 -12.41
N ALA A 156 -2.39 -6.16 -11.26
CA ALA A 156 -1.00 -6.03 -10.84
C ALA A 156 -0.05 -6.76 -11.81
N ALA A 157 -0.41 -7.94 -12.31
CA ALA A 157 0.38 -8.67 -13.30
C ALA A 157 0.44 -7.96 -14.67
N GLU A 158 -0.63 -7.31 -15.10
CA GLU A 158 -0.60 -6.43 -16.28
C GLU A 158 0.37 -5.26 -16.06
N LEU A 159 0.26 -4.60 -14.90
CA LEU A 159 1.05 -3.43 -14.54
C LEU A 159 2.53 -3.74 -14.33
N SER A 160 2.90 -4.96 -13.89
CA SER A 160 4.30 -5.33 -13.61
C SER A 160 5.18 -5.22 -14.86
N THR A 161 4.63 -5.44 -16.05
CA THR A 161 5.33 -5.25 -17.33
C THR A 161 5.82 -3.80 -17.50
N HIS A 162 5.07 -2.82 -17.00
CA HIS A 162 5.45 -1.40 -17.05
C HIS A 162 6.54 -1.03 -16.04
N TYR A 163 6.61 -1.73 -14.90
CA TYR A 163 7.67 -1.53 -13.91
C TYR A 163 8.98 -2.21 -14.33
N GLN A 164 8.90 -3.39 -14.95
CA GLN A 164 10.07 -4.13 -15.46
C GLN A 164 10.67 -3.50 -16.74
N GLY A 165 9.85 -2.82 -17.54
CA GLY A 165 10.28 -2.17 -18.79
C GLY A 165 10.88 -0.77 -18.64
N SER A 166 10.96 -0.20 -17.42
CA SER A 166 11.48 1.15 -17.17
C SER A 166 12.98 1.20 -16.87
N SER A 167 13.69 0.07 -17.04
CA SER A 167 15.16 0.04 -17.10
C SER A 167 15.62 0.53 -18.48
N GLY A 168 15.65 1.84 -18.70
CA GLY A 168 16.11 2.47 -19.94
C GLY A 168 16.65 3.86 -19.72
#